data_AF-A0A6J5JY45-F1
#
_entry.id   AF-A0A6J5JY45-F1
#
_cell.length_a   1.000
_cell.length_b   1.000
_cell.length_c   1.000
_cell.angle_alpha   90.00
_cell.angle_beta   90.00
_cell.angle_gamma   90.00
#
_symmetry.space_group_name_H-M   'P 1'
#
loop_
_entity.id
_entity.type
_entity.pdbx_description
1 polymer ?
#
loop_
_entity_poly.entity_id
_entity_poly.type
_entity_poly.pdbx_seq_one_letter_code
_entity_poly.pdbx_strand_id
1 'polypeptide(L)'
;MTYHAVTVTLENITGITPNKGRAGDTQSLNFNVTVQGVRQYAVLIRGAPRLENGTVVTAVLRDPNNWQTLVGWRNHLTGEICGVDSPTALFLRCLFALAVGIPAAVEVLDEKSGGYRVYVLVMIVLFNMFCFGAWLKSLRVHRLLRP
;
A
#
# COMPACT_ATOMS: atom_id res chain seq x y z
N MET A 1 -14.84 -1.70 0.09
CA MET A 1 -14.07 -0.45 -0.08
C MET A 1 -13.86 -0.21 -1.55
N THR A 2 -14.32 0.93 -2.04
CA THR A 2 -14.17 1.37 -3.43
C THR A 2 -12.93 2.26 -3.51
N TYR A 3 -12.23 2.22 -4.64
CA TYR A 3 -11.06 3.07 -4.89
C TYR A 3 -11.36 3.96 -6.08
N HIS A 4 -10.92 5.21 -6.01
CA HIS A 4 -11.22 6.22 -7.01
C HIS A 4 -9.92 6.74 -7.60
N ALA A 5 -9.73 6.55 -8.91
CA ALA A 5 -8.61 7.12 -9.64
C ALA A 5 -8.98 8.53 -10.10
N VAL A 6 -8.08 9.49 -9.89
CA VAL A 6 -8.20 10.85 -10.38
C VAL A 6 -6.87 11.28 -10.98
N THR A 7 -6.91 11.84 -12.18
CA THR A 7 -5.72 12.40 -12.83
C THR A 7 -5.71 13.91 -12.62
N VAL A 8 -4.66 14.42 -12.00
CA VAL A 8 -4.54 15.84 -11.64
C VAL A 8 -3.11 16.35 -11.81
N THR A 9 -3.00 17.67 -11.89
CA THR A 9 -1.72 18.38 -11.79
C THR A 9 -1.49 18.82 -10.34
N LEU A 10 -0.30 18.56 -9.81
CA LEU A 10 0.12 19.08 -8.51
C LEU A 10 0.63 20.51 -8.69
N GLU A 11 -0.16 21.52 -8.35
CA GLU A 11 0.13 22.92 -8.73
C GLU A 11 1.13 23.59 -7.79
N ASN A 12 0.91 23.46 -6.47
CA ASN A 12 1.71 24.15 -5.46
C ASN A 12 1.91 23.22 -4.26
N ILE A 13 3.08 22.60 -4.18
CA ILE A 13 3.49 21.68 -3.11
C ILE A 13 4.30 22.46 -2.07
N THR A 14 3.94 22.35 -0.79
CA THR A 14 4.73 22.90 0.32
C THR A 14 4.68 22.01 1.56
N GLY A 15 5.48 22.33 2.59
CA GLY A 15 5.42 21.65 3.88
C GLY A 15 5.85 20.18 3.81
N ILE A 16 6.72 19.83 2.87
CA ILE A 16 7.22 18.46 2.69
C ILE A 16 8.00 18.07 3.95
N THR A 17 7.51 17.06 4.65
CA THR A 17 8.09 16.53 5.86
C THR A 17 8.27 15.02 5.71
N PRO A 18 9.51 14.50 5.75
CA PRO A 18 9.74 13.07 5.70
C PRO A 18 9.39 12.43 7.04
N ASN A 19 8.63 11.34 6.98
CA ASN A 19 8.45 10.44 8.10
C ASN A 19 9.48 9.31 7.97
N LYS A 20 10.43 9.29 8.90
CA LYS A 20 11.58 8.39 8.88
C LYS A 20 11.32 7.15 9.74
N GLY A 21 11.76 6.01 9.23
CA GLY A 21 11.83 4.76 9.98
C GLY A 21 12.95 4.78 11.02
N ARG A 22 13.01 3.72 11.83
CA ARG A 22 14.05 3.55 12.85
C ARG A 22 15.47 3.50 12.26
N ALA A 23 15.61 3.06 11.02
CA ALA A 23 16.89 3.00 10.31
C ALA A 23 17.26 4.32 9.60
N GLY A 24 16.45 5.38 9.76
CA GLY A 24 16.66 6.68 9.12
C GLY A 24 16.18 6.77 7.67
N ASP A 25 15.64 5.68 7.13
CA ASP A 25 15.01 5.59 5.81
C ASP A 25 13.70 6.37 5.75
N THR A 26 13.40 7.03 4.63
CA THR A 26 12.14 7.76 4.46
C THR A 26 11.03 6.77 4.10
N GLN A 27 10.10 6.53 5.02
CA GLN A 27 9.00 5.59 4.83
C GLN A 27 7.78 6.24 4.17
N SER A 28 7.58 7.53 4.40
CA SER A 28 6.52 8.32 3.77
C SER A 28 6.87 9.80 3.77
N LEU A 29 6.24 10.55 2.88
CA LEU A 29 6.26 12.01 2.88
C LEU A 29 4.88 12.53 3.26
N ASN A 30 4.86 13.50 4.17
CA ASN A 30 3.70 14.33 4.45
C ASN A 30 3.89 15.69 3.78
N PHE A 31 2.89 16.19 3.06
CA PHE A 31 2.99 17.48 2.37
C PHE A 31 1.61 18.11 2.19
N ASN A 32 1.61 19.39 1.85
CA ASN A 32 0.42 20.12 1.43
C ASN A 32 0.52 20.38 -0.06
N VAL A 33 -0.60 20.33 -0.77
CA VAL A 33 -0.61 20.54 -2.22
C VAL A 33 -1.88 21.24 -2.67
N THR A 34 -1.78 22.12 -3.65
CA THR A 34 -2.95 22.62 -4.38
C THR A 34 -3.23 21.73 -5.58
N VAL A 35 -4.47 21.26 -5.69
CA VAL A 35 -4.94 20.40 -6.77
C VAL A 35 -6.23 20.99 -7.32
N GLN A 36 -6.25 21.28 -8.62
CA GLN A 36 -7.42 21.89 -9.29
C GLN A 36 -7.88 23.16 -8.57
N GLY A 37 -6.93 24.01 -8.16
CA GLY A 37 -7.20 25.23 -7.40
C GLY A 37 -7.62 25.05 -5.94
N VAL A 38 -7.81 23.82 -5.43
CA VAL A 38 -8.18 23.55 -4.03
C VAL A 38 -6.97 23.12 -3.22
N ARG A 39 -6.76 23.76 -2.06
CA ARG A 39 -5.68 23.43 -1.15
C ARG A 39 -5.98 22.17 -0.35
N GLN A 40 -5.10 21.19 -0.44
CA GLN A 40 -5.13 19.92 0.28
C GLN A 40 -4.03 19.93 1.35
N TYR A 41 -4.38 19.46 2.54
CA TYR A 41 -3.50 19.48 3.71
C TYR A 41 -3.24 18.09 4.25
N ALA A 42 -2.05 17.92 4.82
CA ALA A 42 -1.61 16.68 5.45
C ALA A 42 -1.72 15.45 4.53
N VAL A 43 -1.36 15.62 3.26
CA VAL A 43 -1.35 14.54 2.27
C VAL A 43 -0.17 13.63 2.57
N LEU A 44 -0.46 12.35 2.81
CA LEU A 44 0.55 11.35 3.12
C LEU A 44 0.72 10.40 1.92
N ILE A 45 1.95 10.23 1.45
CA ILE A 45 2.30 9.22 0.45
C ILE A 45 3.42 8.33 0.99
N ARG A 46 3.26 7.00 0.89
CA ARG A 46 4.34 6.06 1.24
C ARG A 46 5.45 6.07 0.19
N GLY A 47 6.67 5.89 0.66
CA GLY A 47 7.90 6.03 -0.11
C GLY A 47 8.45 7.46 -0.06
N ALA A 48 9.42 7.73 -0.93
CA ALA A 48 10.08 9.03 -1.04
C ALA A 48 10.02 9.55 -2.50
N PRO A 49 8.82 9.75 -3.06
CA PRO A 49 8.69 10.27 -4.42
C PRO A 49 9.30 11.66 -4.54
N ARG A 50 9.84 11.96 -5.72
CA ARG A 50 10.21 13.33 -6.08
C ARG A 50 8.94 14.17 -6.27
N LEU A 51 8.80 15.20 -5.45
CA LEU A 51 7.65 16.10 -5.45
C LEU A 51 8.00 17.40 -6.19
N GLU A 52 7.36 17.65 -7.34
CA GLU A 52 7.59 18.85 -8.14
C GLU A 52 6.27 19.49 -8.56
N ASN A 53 6.23 20.83 -8.53
CA ASN A 53 5.09 21.59 -9.04
C ASN A 53 4.94 21.38 -10.54
N GLY A 54 3.70 21.31 -11.01
CA GLY A 54 3.35 21.00 -12.39
C GLY A 54 3.34 19.50 -12.72
N THR A 55 3.71 18.62 -11.79
CA THR A 55 3.68 17.17 -12.04
C THR A 55 2.26 16.68 -12.23
N VAL A 56 2.00 15.97 -13.34
CA VAL A 56 0.74 15.26 -13.57
C VAL A 56 0.83 13.87 -12.95
N VAL A 57 -0.14 13.54 -12.10
CA VAL A 57 -0.24 12.24 -11.44
C VAL A 57 -1.64 11.65 -11.61
N THR A 58 -1.71 10.33 -11.76
CA THR A 58 -2.95 9.59 -11.47
C THR A 58 -2.88 9.14 -10.03
N ALA A 59 -3.71 9.72 -9.17
CA ALA A 59 -3.81 9.38 -7.76
C ALA A 59 -4.99 8.43 -7.52
N VAL A 60 -4.82 7.46 -6.64
CA VAL A 60 -5.89 6.58 -6.16
C VAL A 60 -6.22 6.94 -4.71
N LEU A 61 -7.44 7.41 -4.51
CA LEU A 61 -8.00 7.79 -3.21
C LEU A 61 -8.99 6.72 -2.73
N ARG A 62 -9.12 6.60 -1.40
CA ARG A 62 -10.19 5.77 -0.82
C ARG A 62 -11.52 6.51 -0.86
N ASP A 63 -11.50 7.78 -0.48
CA ASP A 63 -12.66 8.65 -0.51
C ASP A 63 -12.44 9.72 -1.58
N PRO A 64 -13.40 9.92 -2.51
CA PRO A 64 -13.28 10.95 -3.55
C PRO A 64 -13.02 12.32 -2.91
N ASN A 65 -12.14 13.12 -3.52
CA ASN A 65 -11.77 14.47 -3.08
C ASN A 65 -11.08 14.57 -1.70
N ASN A 66 -10.96 13.48 -0.93
CA ASN A 66 -10.22 13.47 0.32
C ASN A 66 -8.80 12.95 0.11
N TRP A 67 -7.88 13.88 -0.11
CA TRP A 67 -6.46 13.59 -0.36
C TRP A 67 -5.71 12.99 0.84
N GLN A 68 -6.25 13.07 2.05
CA GLN A 68 -5.68 12.36 3.21
C GLN A 68 -5.89 10.84 3.13
N THR A 69 -6.77 10.39 2.24
CA THR A 69 -7.02 8.97 1.99
C THR A 69 -6.24 8.40 0.81
N LEU A 70 -5.23 9.13 0.34
CA LEU A 70 -4.33 8.73 -0.73
C LEU A 70 -3.73 7.35 -0.43
N VAL A 71 -3.92 6.43 -1.36
CA VAL A 71 -3.41 5.05 -1.26
C VAL A 71 -2.14 4.89 -2.08
N GLY A 72 -2.09 5.53 -3.24
CA GLY A 72 -0.94 5.53 -4.10
C GLY A 72 -1.18 6.38 -5.33
N TRP A 73 -0.12 6.64 -6.08
CA TRP A 73 -0.20 7.40 -7.31
C TRP A 73 0.78 6.88 -8.35
N ARG A 74 0.59 7.32 -9.59
CA ARG A 74 1.53 7.15 -10.68
C ARG A 74 1.94 8.53 -11.19
N ASN A 75 3.23 8.81 -11.20
CA ASN A 75 3.78 9.98 -11.85
C ASN A 75 3.81 9.76 -13.37
N HIS A 76 3.24 10.69 -14.15
CA HIS A 76 3.18 10.56 -15.61
C HIS A 76 4.50 10.91 -16.29
N LEU A 77 5.36 11.71 -15.65
CA LEU A 77 6.68 12.07 -16.17
C LEU A 77 7.65 10.89 -16.06
N THR A 78 7.72 10.24 -14.89
CA THR A 78 8.68 9.15 -14.64
C THR A 78 8.10 7.76 -14.83
N GLY A 79 6.76 7.63 -14.85
CA GLY A 79 6.07 6.34 -14.81
C GLY A 79 6.09 5.66 -13.44
N GLU A 80 6.75 6.27 -12.44
CA GLU A 80 6.93 5.71 -11.11
C GLU A 80 5.58 5.59 -10.37
N ILE A 81 5.37 4.44 -9.72
CA ILE A 81 4.23 4.20 -8.83
C ILE A 81 4.71 4.25 -7.39
N CYS A 82 4.04 5.08 -6.58
CA CYS A 82 4.36 5.24 -5.15
C CYS A 82 3.11 5.01 -4.29
N GLY A 83 3.29 4.85 -2.98
CA GLY A 83 2.21 4.66 -2.02
C GLY A 83 1.75 3.20 -1.82
N VAL A 84 1.96 2.34 -2.81
CA VAL A 84 1.51 0.95 -2.82
C VAL A 84 2.65 -0.01 -3.15
N ASP A 85 2.75 -1.10 -2.38
CA ASP A 85 3.75 -2.14 -2.63
C ASP A 85 3.47 -2.87 -3.95
N SER A 86 4.52 -3.31 -4.64
CA SER A 86 4.38 -4.06 -5.90
C SER A 86 3.49 -5.32 -5.72
N PRO A 87 2.52 -5.58 -6.62
CA PRO A 87 1.68 -6.76 -6.54
C PRO A 87 2.50 -8.05 -6.68
N THR A 88 3.62 -8.02 -7.42
CA THR A 88 4.49 -9.19 -7.57
C THR A 88 5.22 -9.53 -6.28
N ALA A 89 5.72 -8.52 -5.56
CA ALA A 89 6.36 -8.71 -4.27
C ALA A 89 5.38 -9.27 -3.23
N LEU A 90 4.16 -8.73 -3.18
CA LEU A 90 3.11 -9.24 -2.29
C LEU A 90 2.63 -10.64 -2.67
N PHE A 91 2.58 -10.95 -3.98
CA PHE A 91 2.25 -12.30 -4.45
C PHE A 91 3.29 -13.32 -3.99
N LEU A 92 4.58 -13.02 -4.16
CA LEU A 92 5.68 -13.87 -3.69
C LEU A 92 5.61 -14.07 -2.17
N ARG A 93 5.26 -13.02 -1.42
CA ARG A 93 5.03 -13.13 0.03
C ARG A 93 3.86 -14.06 0.38
N CYS A 94 2.77 -14.04 -0.40
CA CYS A 94 1.66 -14.98 -0.23
C CYS A 94 2.09 -16.42 -0.51
N LEU A 95 2.84 -16.65 -1.60
CA LEU A 95 3.36 -17.98 -1.93
C LEU A 95 4.28 -18.52 -0.83
N PHE A 96 5.16 -17.67 -0.30
CA PHE A 96 6.02 -18.03 0.82
C PHE A 96 5.22 -18.36 2.09
N ALA A 97 4.22 -17.54 2.42
CA ALA A 97 3.34 -17.78 3.57
C ALA A 97 2.59 -19.11 3.46
N LEU A 98 2.14 -19.49 2.26
CA LEU A 98 1.50 -20.77 2.00
C LEU A 98 2.50 -21.93 2.08
N ALA A 99 3.68 -21.77 1.48
CA ALA A 99 4.73 -22.78 1.47
C ALA A 99 5.21 -23.16 2.87
N VAL A 100 5.25 -22.20 3.81
CA VAL A 100 5.58 -22.46 5.22
C VAL A 100 4.35 -22.89 6.03
N GLY A 101 3.20 -22.28 5.77
CA GLY A 101 1.97 -22.52 6.54
C GLY A 101 1.38 -23.91 6.34
N ILE A 102 1.45 -24.47 5.12
CA ILE A 102 0.89 -25.79 4.83
C ILE A 102 1.64 -26.91 5.56
N PRO A 103 2.99 -27.03 5.48
CA PRO A 103 3.73 -28.03 6.26
C PRO A 103 3.52 -27.87 7.76
N ALA A 104 3.57 -26.63 8.28
CA ALA A 104 3.32 -26.35 9.69
C ALA A 104 1.92 -26.80 10.13
N ALA A 105 0.91 -26.60 9.28
CA ALA A 105 -0.44 -27.10 9.56
C ALA A 105 -0.50 -28.63 9.55
N VAL A 106 0.20 -29.31 8.63
CA VAL A 106 0.26 -30.78 8.58
C VAL A 106 0.94 -31.35 9.82
N GLU A 107 2.08 -30.81 10.23
CA GLU A 107 2.80 -31.21 11.44
C GLU A 107 1.94 -30.99 12.69
N VAL A 108 1.31 -29.82 12.80
CA VAL A 108 0.35 -29.53 13.86
C VAL A 108 -0.83 -30.49 13.81
N LEU A 109 -1.27 -31.00 12.65
CA LEU A 109 -2.37 -31.96 12.50
C LEU A 109 -1.96 -33.43 12.78
N ASP A 110 -0.67 -33.76 12.73
CA ASP A 110 -0.15 -35.10 13.04
C ASP A 110 0.17 -35.27 14.54
N GLU A 111 0.48 -34.18 15.25
CA GLU A 111 0.85 -34.20 16.66
C GLU A 111 -0.33 -34.54 17.60
N LYS A 112 -0.17 -35.49 18.54
CA LYS A 112 -1.26 -35.99 19.42
C LYS A 112 -1.69 -35.06 20.58
N SER A 113 -1.27 -33.79 20.60
CA SER A 113 -1.27 -32.94 21.82
C SER A 113 -2.27 -31.77 21.80
N GLY A 114 -3.27 -31.79 22.69
CA GLY A 114 -3.86 -30.62 23.37
C GLY A 114 -4.46 -29.42 22.59
N GLY A 115 -5.10 -28.50 23.33
CA GLY A 115 -5.86 -27.36 22.80
C GLY A 115 -5.07 -26.25 22.09
N TYR A 116 -3.72 -26.25 22.12
CA TYR A 116 -2.91 -25.21 21.48
C TYR A 116 -2.87 -25.30 19.95
N ARG A 117 -3.20 -26.48 19.38
CA ARG A 117 -3.21 -26.73 17.93
C ARG A 117 -4.22 -25.84 17.19
N VAL A 118 -5.40 -25.68 17.78
CA VAL A 118 -6.46 -24.81 17.25
C VAL A 118 -5.95 -23.38 17.15
N TYR A 119 -5.24 -22.90 18.17
CA TYR A 119 -4.66 -21.56 18.16
C TYR A 119 -3.61 -21.38 17.05
N VAL A 120 -2.69 -22.33 16.88
CA VAL A 120 -1.67 -22.27 15.82
C VAL A 120 -2.29 -22.29 14.43
N LEU A 121 -3.27 -23.18 14.18
CA LEU A 121 -3.98 -23.25 12.91
C LEU A 121 -4.72 -21.95 12.59
N VAL A 122 -5.41 -21.37 13.59
CA VAL A 122 -6.07 -20.07 13.44
C VAL A 122 -5.06 -18.99 13.08
N MET A 123 -3.89 -18.95 13.71
CA MET A 123 -2.85 -17.96 13.39
C MET A 123 -2.30 -18.13 11.96
N ILE A 124 -2.06 -19.36 11.51
CA ILE A 124 -1.62 -19.64 10.13
C ILE A 124 -2.68 -19.14 9.13
N VAL A 125 -3.96 -19.44 9.38
CA VAL A 125 -5.06 -19.04 8.52
C VAL A 125 -5.22 -17.51 8.50
N LEU A 126 -5.19 -16.85 9.66
CA LEU A 126 -5.25 -15.38 9.76
C LEU A 126 -4.10 -14.71 9.03
N PHE A 127 -2.88 -15.22 9.18
CA PHE A 127 -1.70 -14.67 8.50
C PHE A 127 -1.81 -14.81 6.99
N ASN A 128 -2.25 -15.96 6.49
CA ASN A 128 -2.46 -16.18 5.05
C ASN A 128 -3.57 -15.29 4.50
N MET A 129 -4.70 -15.15 5.22
CA MET A 129 -5.78 -14.23 4.84
C MET A 129 -5.29 -12.78 4.79
N PHE A 130 -4.46 -12.37 5.75
CA PHE A 130 -3.87 -11.03 5.77
C PHE A 130 -2.97 -10.79 4.54
N CYS A 131 -2.07 -11.72 4.23
CA CYS A 131 -1.19 -11.63 3.06
C CYS A 131 -2.01 -11.55 1.76
N PHE A 132 -3.00 -12.43 1.61
CA PHE A 132 -3.87 -12.47 0.44
C PHE A 132 -4.67 -11.17 0.28
N GLY A 133 -5.23 -10.65 1.37
CA GLY A 133 -5.93 -9.36 1.38
C GLY A 133 -5.04 -8.19 0.98
N ALA A 134 -3.79 -8.16 1.46
CA ALA A 134 -2.81 -7.15 1.08
C ALA A 134 -2.47 -7.23 -0.42
N TRP A 135 -2.28 -8.44 -0.96
CA TRP A 135 -2.05 -8.65 -2.39
C TRP A 135 -3.24 -8.19 -3.24
N LEU A 136 -4.46 -8.58 -2.89
CA LEU A 136 -5.68 -8.14 -3.60
C LEU A 136 -5.83 -6.61 -3.59
N LYS A 137 -5.55 -5.97 -2.45
CA LYS A 137 -5.55 -4.51 -2.34
C LYS A 137 -4.55 -3.89 -3.32
N SER A 138 -3.30 -4.37 -3.32
CA SER A 138 -2.27 -3.86 -4.21
C SER A 138 -2.62 -4.04 -5.67
N LEU A 139 -3.16 -5.21 -6.06
CA LEU A 139 -3.63 -5.47 -7.42
C LEU A 139 -4.72 -4.49 -7.86
N ARG A 140 -5.72 -4.24 -7.02
CA ARG A 140 -6.81 -3.30 -7.34
C ARG A 140 -6.28 -1.88 -7.58
N VAL A 141 -5.40 -1.41 -6.71
CA VAL A 141 -4.80 -0.07 -6.84
C VAL A 141 -3.89 0.00 -8.07
N HIS A 142 -3.05 -1.01 -8.32
CA HIS A 142 -2.18 -1.05 -9.50
C HIS A 142 -2.95 -1.08 -10.81
N ARG A 143 -4.09 -1.78 -10.88
CA ARG A 143 -4.97 -1.77 -12.05
C ARG A 143 -5.56 -0.40 -12.32
N LEU A 144 -5.87 0.38 -11.28
CA LEU A 144 -6.36 1.75 -11.42
C LEU A 144 -5.26 2.75 -11.79
N LEU A 145 -4.01 2.45 -11.45
CA LEU A 145 -2.85 3.29 -11.76
C LEU A 145 -2.24 3.01 -13.13
N ARG A 146 -2.50 1.84 -13.73
CA ARG A 146 -2.12 1.55 -15.11
C ARG A 146 -3.21 2.04 -16.06
N PRO A 147 -2.85 2.76 -17.14
CA PRO A 147 -3.77 3.19 -18.17
C PRO A 147 -4.28 2.01 -19.00
#